data_AF-A0A7C3BX11-F1
#
_entry.id   AF-A0A7C3BX11-F1
#
_cell.length_a   1.000
_cell.length_b   1.000
_cell.length_c   1.000
_cell.angle_alpha   90.00
_cell.angle_beta   90.00
_cell.angle_gamma   90.00
#
_symmetry.space_group_name_H-M   'P 1'
#
loop_
_entity.id
_entity.type
_entity.pdbx_description
1 polymer ?
#
loop_
_entity_poly.entity_id
_entity_poly.type
_entity_poly.pdbx_seq_one_letter_code
_entity_poly.pdbx_strand_id
1 'polypeptide(L)'
;MANIEELKREAEEAKERVKRDMIEFRNILRRIANEANVNGRDGTQEAMHKAEKKFEETATRVENRIDKAIAVLTKSVSDTGKISTREYDFSDFTTIEVACCFLVTVTQSDSYQISVTGREKLFSYIDIDKSGSKLRMSIKPFHFHTRPMLKVNITMPLLQKLHLSGAAKARVCGFSSQENLGVNISGASTLDIDIEAGKTKVEVSGAGKLHGNMKIADAEFTLSGASRAELTGSADKAKLSAWGASWLDLGDFVLNDTDIDLKGASQAAIKVNGKLDLELSGGSRLTYGGSPTIGTVNISGASTMLQK
;
A
#
# COMPACT_ATOMS: atom_id res chain seq x y z
N MET A 1 -21.27 12.03 -13.59
CA MET A 1 -22.38 11.77 -12.65
C MET A 1 -23.45 10.84 -13.23
N ALA A 2 -23.63 10.75 -14.55
CA ALA A 2 -24.71 9.96 -15.19
C ALA A 2 -24.73 8.43 -14.89
N ASN A 3 -23.58 7.78 -14.68
CA ASN A 3 -23.50 6.31 -14.59
C ASN A 3 -24.02 5.71 -13.25
N ILE A 4 -24.11 6.50 -12.17
CA ILE A 4 -24.44 5.97 -10.83
C ILE A 4 -25.94 6.11 -10.50
N GLU A 5 -26.60 7.16 -10.99
CA GLU A 5 -28.05 7.28 -10.87
C GLU A 5 -28.77 6.20 -11.70
N GLU A 6 -28.21 5.85 -12.85
CA GLU A 6 -28.68 4.75 -13.69
C GLU A 6 -28.57 3.41 -12.95
N LEU A 7 -27.42 3.09 -12.35
CA LEU A 7 -27.22 1.88 -11.54
C LEU A 7 -28.12 1.82 -10.29
N LYS A 8 -28.41 2.96 -9.65
CA LYS A 8 -29.36 3.01 -8.52
C LYS A 8 -30.78 2.73 -8.98
N ARG A 9 -31.19 3.32 -10.11
CA ARG A 9 -32.50 3.06 -10.70
C ARG A 9 -32.64 1.59 -11.08
N GLU A 10 -31.62 1.00 -11.72
CA GLU A 10 -31.60 -0.43 -12.05
C GLU A 10 -31.69 -1.33 -10.81
N ALA A 11 -31.00 -0.99 -9.73
CA ALA A 11 -31.05 -1.73 -8.47
C ALA A 11 -32.43 -1.66 -7.79
N GLU A 12 -33.08 -0.48 -7.80
CA GLU A 12 -34.42 -0.31 -7.25
C GLU A 12 -35.48 -1.01 -8.12
N GLU A 13 -35.32 -0.96 -9.45
CA GLU A 13 -36.17 -1.70 -10.37
C GLU A 13 -36.00 -3.22 -10.21
N ALA A 14 -34.79 -3.72 -9.94
CA ALA A 14 -34.54 -5.12 -9.65
C ALA A 14 -35.22 -5.54 -8.33
N LYS A 15 -35.20 -4.69 -7.31
CA LYS A 15 -35.91 -4.91 -6.04
C LYS A 15 -37.42 -5.06 -6.25
N GLU A 16 -38.01 -4.16 -7.04
CA GLU A 16 -39.45 -4.19 -7.34
C GLU A 16 -39.85 -5.35 -8.28
N ARG A 17 -38.95 -5.83 -9.14
CA ARG A 17 -39.15 -7.07 -9.89
C ARG A 17 -39.22 -8.29 -8.98
N VAL A 18 -38.26 -8.44 -8.07
CA VAL A 18 -38.24 -9.55 -7.10
C VAL A 18 -39.52 -9.58 -6.24
N LYS A 19 -40.00 -8.42 -5.78
CA LYS A 19 -41.27 -8.34 -5.03
C LYS A 19 -42.49 -8.77 -5.84
N ARG A 20 -42.55 -8.42 -7.13
CA ARG A 20 -43.66 -8.83 -8.01
C ARG A 20 -43.65 -10.33 -8.26
N ASP A 21 -42.49 -10.89 -8.58
CA ASP A 21 -42.33 -12.34 -8.81
C ASP A 21 -42.70 -13.14 -7.56
N MET A 22 -42.40 -12.62 -6.36
CA MET A 22 -42.83 -13.22 -5.11
C MET A 22 -44.35 -13.27 -4.93
N ILE A 23 -45.05 -12.19 -5.27
CA ILE A 23 -46.51 -12.12 -5.16
C ILE A 23 -47.15 -13.11 -6.13
N GLU A 24 -46.62 -13.20 -7.36
CA GLU A 24 -47.08 -14.15 -8.37
C GLU A 24 -46.86 -15.60 -7.94
N PHE A 25 -45.67 -15.92 -7.43
CA PHE A 25 -45.37 -17.26 -6.91
C PHE A 25 -46.28 -17.66 -5.74
N ARG A 26 -46.55 -16.73 -4.81
CA ARG A 26 -47.50 -16.95 -3.70
C ARG A 26 -48.91 -17.25 -4.23
N ASN A 27 -49.35 -16.58 -5.29
CA ASN A 27 -50.65 -16.84 -5.91
C ASN A 27 -50.70 -18.21 -6.60
N ILE A 28 -49.61 -18.64 -7.25
CA ILE A 28 -49.47 -19.97 -7.86
C ILE A 28 -49.54 -21.05 -6.77
N LEU A 29 -48.78 -20.89 -5.67
CA LEU A 29 -48.82 -21.82 -4.55
C LEU A 29 -50.24 -21.90 -3.96
N ARG A 30 -50.94 -20.79 -3.76
CA ARG A 30 -52.34 -20.82 -3.29
C ARG A 30 -53.29 -21.57 -4.22
N ARG A 31 -53.11 -21.45 -5.55
CA ARG A 31 -53.91 -22.20 -6.53
C ARG A 31 -53.65 -23.70 -6.43
N ILE A 32 -52.37 -24.10 -6.39
CA ILE A 32 -51.96 -25.50 -6.24
C ILE A 32 -52.50 -26.09 -4.92
N ALA A 33 -52.46 -25.32 -3.83
CA ALA A 33 -53.00 -25.73 -2.53
C ALA A 33 -54.50 -25.99 -2.61
N ASN A 34 -55.25 -25.07 -3.23
CA ASN A 34 -56.69 -25.20 -3.39
C ASN A 34 -57.07 -26.41 -4.26
N GLU A 35 -56.33 -26.67 -5.34
CA GLU A 35 -56.53 -27.84 -6.20
C GLU A 35 -56.13 -29.16 -5.51
N ALA A 36 -55.10 -29.15 -4.66
CA ALA A 36 -54.68 -30.32 -3.88
C ALA A 36 -55.65 -30.64 -2.72
N ASN A 37 -56.27 -29.61 -2.13
CA ASN A 37 -57.23 -29.76 -1.02
C ASN A 37 -58.54 -30.45 -1.47
N VAL A 38 -58.91 -30.32 -2.75
CA VAL A 38 -60.01 -31.08 -3.38
C VAL A 38 -59.72 -32.59 -3.43
N ASN A 39 -58.44 -33.00 -3.36
CA ASN A 39 -57.99 -34.39 -3.50
C ASN A 39 -57.53 -35.05 -2.18
N GLY A 40 -57.75 -34.42 -1.01
CA GLY A 40 -57.68 -35.06 0.31
C GLY A 40 -56.31 -35.57 0.78
N ARG A 41 -55.19 -34.94 0.39
CA ARG A 41 -53.83 -35.37 0.79
C ARG A 41 -53.22 -34.46 1.86
N ASP A 42 -53.38 -34.82 3.13
CA ASP A 42 -52.93 -34.05 4.31
C ASP A 42 -51.41 -33.70 4.27
N GLY A 43 -50.57 -34.62 3.78
CA GLY A 43 -49.13 -34.39 3.63
C GLY A 43 -48.73 -33.32 2.60
N THR A 44 -49.65 -32.87 1.74
CA THR A 44 -49.38 -31.80 0.77
C THR A 44 -49.41 -30.41 1.41
N GLN A 45 -50.23 -30.20 2.44
CA GLN A 45 -50.31 -28.92 3.14
C GLN A 45 -49.04 -28.62 3.93
N GLU A 46 -48.47 -29.61 4.62
CA GLU A 46 -47.24 -29.45 5.40
C GLU A 46 -46.01 -29.22 4.50
N ALA A 47 -45.92 -29.93 3.38
CA ALA A 47 -44.87 -29.72 2.38
C ALA A 47 -44.96 -28.33 1.74
N MET A 48 -46.16 -27.83 1.45
CA MET A 48 -46.38 -26.49 0.94
C MET A 48 -46.06 -25.41 1.97
N HIS A 49 -46.47 -25.57 3.21
CA HIS A 49 -46.14 -24.62 4.28
C HIS A 49 -44.62 -24.51 4.50
N LYS A 50 -43.90 -25.64 4.42
CA LYS A 50 -42.44 -25.67 4.49
C LYS A 50 -41.77 -25.04 3.27
N ALA A 51 -42.35 -25.19 2.08
CA ALA A 51 -41.88 -24.56 0.86
C ALA A 51 -42.09 -23.03 0.89
N GLU A 52 -43.26 -22.58 1.33
CA GLU A 52 -43.58 -21.15 1.54
C GLU A 52 -42.58 -20.53 2.53
N LYS A 53 -42.35 -21.16 3.68
CA LYS A 53 -41.42 -20.66 4.70
C LYS A 53 -39.98 -20.54 4.17
N LYS A 54 -39.48 -21.57 3.48
CA LYS A 54 -38.12 -21.52 2.88
C LYS A 54 -38.00 -20.46 1.80
N PHE A 55 -39.06 -20.22 1.03
CA PHE A 55 -39.09 -19.19 0.01
C PHE A 55 -39.10 -17.79 0.63
N GLU A 56 -39.93 -17.56 1.65
CA GLU A 56 -40.00 -16.29 2.40
C GLU A 56 -38.65 -15.95 3.07
N GLU A 57 -37.98 -16.94 3.66
CA GLU A 57 -36.63 -16.81 4.22
C GLU A 57 -35.59 -16.43 3.14
N THR A 58 -35.68 -17.05 1.97
CA THR A 58 -34.77 -16.80 0.83
C THR A 58 -34.98 -15.39 0.27
N ALA A 59 -36.24 -14.99 0.11
CA ALA A 59 -36.61 -13.67 -0.36
C ALA A 59 -36.17 -12.56 0.59
N THR A 60 -36.43 -12.72 1.90
CA THR A 60 -35.96 -11.80 2.93
C THR A 60 -34.44 -11.65 2.89
N ARG A 61 -33.71 -12.74 2.60
CA ARG A 61 -32.25 -12.71 2.40
C ARG A 61 -31.85 -11.92 1.16
N VAL A 62 -32.57 -12.06 0.05
CA VAL A 62 -32.31 -11.33 -1.20
C VAL A 62 -32.59 -9.83 -1.01
N GLU A 63 -33.73 -9.47 -0.42
CA GLU A 63 -34.08 -8.08 -0.12
C GLU A 63 -33.05 -7.42 0.79
N ASN A 64 -32.64 -8.09 1.88
CA ASN A 64 -31.57 -7.59 2.75
C ASN A 64 -30.22 -7.42 2.03
N ARG A 65 -29.91 -8.25 1.03
CA ARG A 65 -28.69 -8.09 0.22
C ARG A 65 -28.79 -6.93 -0.75
N ILE A 66 -29.96 -6.72 -1.36
CA ILE A 66 -30.24 -5.58 -2.23
C ILE A 66 -30.22 -4.28 -1.42
N ASP A 67 -30.84 -4.25 -0.24
CA ASP A 67 -30.80 -3.09 0.67
C ASP A 67 -29.39 -2.78 1.15
N LYS A 68 -28.58 -3.81 1.45
CA LYS A 68 -27.15 -3.63 1.74
C LYS A 68 -26.39 -3.08 0.53
N ALA A 69 -26.66 -3.56 -0.68
CA ALA A 69 -26.02 -3.05 -1.90
C ALA A 69 -26.42 -1.59 -2.18
N ILE A 70 -27.70 -1.25 -2.04
CA ILE A 70 -28.22 0.12 -2.15
C ILE A 70 -27.65 1.00 -1.04
N ALA A 71 -27.53 0.52 0.20
CA ALA A 71 -26.90 1.26 1.30
C ALA A 71 -25.40 1.50 1.04
N VAL A 72 -24.68 0.52 0.48
CA VAL A 72 -23.28 0.68 0.05
C VAL A 72 -23.20 1.72 -1.07
N LEU A 73 -24.04 1.64 -2.10
CA LEU A 73 -24.10 2.61 -3.20
C LEU A 73 -24.52 4.02 -2.72
N THR A 74 -25.39 4.11 -1.72
CA THR A 74 -25.89 5.38 -1.17
C THR A 74 -24.88 6.01 -0.21
N LYS A 75 -24.17 5.20 0.58
CA LYS A 75 -23.01 5.62 1.37
C LYS A 75 -21.83 6.02 0.47
N SER A 76 -21.70 5.40 -0.70
CA SER A 76 -20.75 5.84 -1.73
C SER A 76 -21.11 7.21 -2.28
N VAL A 77 -22.41 7.52 -2.43
CA VAL A 77 -22.93 8.80 -2.96
C VAL A 77 -23.00 9.91 -1.91
N SER A 78 -23.14 9.61 -0.61
CA SER A 78 -22.96 10.64 0.44
C SER A 78 -21.49 10.93 0.76
N ASP A 79 -20.58 10.08 0.26
CA ASP A 79 -19.13 10.22 0.39
C ASP A 79 -18.45 10.73 -0.91
N THR A 80 -19.22 11.15 -1.93
CA THR A 80 -18.72 11.90 -3.09
C THR A 80 -18.49 13.39 -2.75
N GLY A 81 -17.83 13.64 -1.61
CA GLY A 81 -17.33 14.99 -1.32
C GLY A 81 -16.56 15.52 -2.51
N LYS A 82 -16.90 16.74 -2.95
CA LYS A 82 -16.27 17.45 -4.07
C LYS A 82 -14.76 17.24 -4.02
N ILE A 83 -14.21 16.63 -5.06
CA ILE A 83 -12.76 16.51 -5.23
C ILE A 83 -12.28 17.87 -5.72
N SER A 84 -11.28 18.41 -5.05
CA SER A 84 -10.59 19.63 -5.48
C SER A 84 -9.09 19.39 -5.50
N THR A 85 -8.41 20.19 -6.31
CA THR A 85 -6.95 20.27 -6.35
C THR A 85 -6.55 21.63 -5.80
N ARG A 86 -5.57 21.65 -4.90
CA ARG A 86 -4.92 22.87 -4.43
C ARG A 86 -3.46 22.86 -4.84
N GLU A 87 -3.03 23.96 -5.43
CA GLU A 87 -1.61 24.21 -5.73
C GLU A 87 -0.97 24.95 -4.55
N TYR A 88 0.30 24.66 -4.29
CA TYR A 88 1.12 25.33 -3.28
C TYR A 88 2.37 25.89 -3.93
N ASP A 89 2.63 27.17 -3.67
CA ASP A 89 3.78 27.90 -4.22
C ASP A 89 4.94 27.87 -3.21
N PHE A 90 5.59 26.71 -3.11
CA PHE A 90 6.83 26.55 -2.35
C PHE A 90 7.98 26.23 -3.31
N SER A 91 9.09 26.94 -3.16
CA SER A 91 10.34 26.74 -3.91
C SER A 91 11.47 26.27 -2.99
N ASP A 92 12.68 26.09 -3.51
CA ASP A 92 13.95 25.96 -2.76
C ASP A 92 13.98 24.94 -1.62
N PHE A 93 13.21 23.86 -1.75
CA PHE A 93 13.30 22.72 -0.85
C PHE A 93 14.08 21.58 -1.52
N THR A 94 14.80 20.82 -0.70
CA THR A 94 15.54 19.61 -1.09
C THR A 94 15.18 18.42 -0.18
N THR A 95 14.43 18.67 0.89
CA THR A 95 13.96 17.66 1.84
C THR A 95 12.43 17.57 1.80
N ILE A 96 11.91 16.35 1.69
CA ILE A 96 10.47 16.05 1.76
C ILE A 96 10.21 15.19 3.00
N GLU A 97 9.27 15.62 3.84
CA GLU A 97 8.79 14.88 5.01
C GLU A 97 7.28 14.61 4.84
N VAL A 98 6.90 13.33 4.79
CA VAL A 98 5.53 12.87 4.59
C VAL A 98 5.09 12.05 5.80
N ALA A 99 4.04 12.50 6.48
CA ALA A 99 3.38 11.74 7.54
C ALA A 99 2.28 10.81 6.98
N CYS A 100 1.44 10.22 7.85
CA CYS A 100 0.41 9.27 7.42
C CYS A 100 -0.49 9.80 6.30
N CYS A 101 -0.99 8.84 5.51
CA CYS A 101 -2.25 8.97 4.77
C CYS A 101 -2.13 9.84 3.50
N PHE A 102 -0.90 9.98 2.99
CA PHE A 102 -0.61 10.56 1.68
C PHE A 102 -0.16 9.49 0.69
N LEU A 103 -0.55 9.68 -0.57
CA LEU A 103 0.01 9.06 -1.76
C LEU A 103 0.78 10.13 -2.52
N VAL A 104 2.11 10.16 -2.38
CA VAL A 104 2.97 11.20 -2.92
C VAL A 104 3.69 10.70 -4.16
N THR A 105 3.68 11.47 -5.24
CA THR A 105 4.54 11.27 -6.40
C THR A 105 5.53 12.43 -6.45
N VAL A 106 6.83 12.14 -6.41
CA VAL A 106 7.90 13.11 -6.55
C VAL A 106 8.62 12.85 -7.85
N THR A 107 8.74 13.86 -8.70
CA THR A 107 9.38 13.75 -10.00
C THR A 107 10.39 14.87 -10.18
N GLN A 108 11.53 14.56 -10.79
CA GLN A 108 12.53 15.58 -11.09
C GLN A 108 12.00 16.56 -12.15
N SER A 109 12.24 17.86 -11.95
CA SER A 109 11.95 18.93 -12.91
C SER A 109 12.79 20.17 -12.58
N ASP A 110 13.11 21.01 -13.55
CA ASP A 110 13.83 22.28 -13.33
C ASP A 110 12.99 23.32 -12.55
N SER A 111 11.68 23.08 -12.44
CA SER A 111 10.74 23.94 -11.71
C SER A 111 10.14 23.24 -10.50
N TYR A 112 9.76 24.04 -9.51
CA TYR A 112 8.97 23.57 -8.37
C TYR A 112 7.46 23.62 -8.68
N GLN A 113 6.75 22.53 -8.41
CA GLN A 113 5.28 22.50 -8.43
C GLN A 113 4.77 21.53 -7.38
N ILE A 114 3.75 21.92 -6.62
CA ILE A 114 3.10 21.05 -5.64
C ILE A 114 1.60 21.12 -5.85
N SER A 115 0.99 19.99 -6.20
CA SER A 115 -0.46 19.84 -6.33
C SER A 115 -0.98 18.79 -5.35
N VAL A 116 -2.06 19.11 -4.65
CA VAL A 116 -2.72 18.21 -3.70
C VAL A 116 -4.16 18.01 -4.14
N THR A 117 -4.51 16.77 -4.49
CA THR A 117 -5.86 16.39 -4.90
C THR A 117 -6.51 15.54 -3.83
N GLY A 118 -7.69 15.97 -3.38
CA GLY A 118 -8.43 15.32 -2.31
C GLY A 118 -9.85 15.83 -2.20
N ARG A 119 -10.59 15.29 -1.23
CA ARG A 119 -11.94 15.82 -0.92
C ARG A 119 -11.82 17.18 -0.24
N GLU A 120 -12.67 18.12 -0.59
CA GLU A 120 -12.63 19.51 -0.13
C GLU A 120 -12.60 19.63 1.41
N LYS A 121 -13.38 18.79 2.11
CA LYS A 121 -13.44 18.74 3.58
C LYS A 121 -12.15 18.30 4.24
N LEU A 122 -11.23 17.64 3.52
CA LEU A 122 -9.97 17.17 4.08
C LEU A 122 -8.94 18.29 4.18
N PHE A 123 -9.01 19.29 3.30
CA PHE A 123 -7.99 20.33 3.25
C PHE A 123 -7.90 21.21 4.52
N SER A 124 -8.93 21.27 5.35
CA SER A 124 -8.84 21.94 6.66
C SER A 124 -7.96 21.19 7.67
N TYR A 125 -7.75 19.90 7.44
CA TYR A 125 -6.97 19.00 8.30
C TYR A 125 -5.58 18.70 7.76
N ILE A 126 -5.30 19.04 6.50
CA ILE A 126 -3.97 18.93 5.91
C ILE A 126 -3.15 20.15 6.38
N ASP A 127 -1.94 19.87 6.84
CA ASP A 127 -0.94 20.88 7.14
C ASP A 127 0.25 20.66 6.20
N ILE A 128 0.48 21.62 5.31
CA ILE A 128 1.62 21.62 4.39
C ILE A 128 2.39 22.90 4.64
N ASP A 129 3.60 22.75 5.15
CA ASP A 129 4.47 23.85 5.53
C ASP A 129 5.86 23.64 4.95
N LYS A 130 6.51 24.74 4.58
CA LYS A 130 7.93 24.77 4.23
C LYS A 130 8.67 25.49 5.35
N SER A 131 9.71 24.86 5.88
CA SER A 131 10.65 25.47 6.82
C SER A 131 12.08 25.24 6.34
N GLY A 132 12.79 26.33 5.99
CA GLY A 132 14.11 26.25 5.36
C GLY A 132 14.06 25.44 4.06
N SER A 133 14.88 24.41 3.94
CA SER A 133 14.91 23.50 2.78
C SER A 133 13.97 22.28 2.90
N LYS A 134 13.11 22.25 3.92
CA LYS A 134 12.22 21.12 4.22
C LYS A 134 10.77 21.45 3.92
N LEU A 135 10.16 20.66 3.05
CA LEU A 135 8.71 20.62 2.83
C LEU A 135 8.11 19.50 3.69
N ARG A 136 7.18 19.84 4.56
CA ARG A 136 6.52 18.90 5.48
C ARG A 136 5.03 18.81 5.15
N MET A 137 4.54 17.58 5.06
CA MET A 137 3.13 17.26 4.85
C MET A 137 2.64 16.39 6.00
N SER A 138 1.66 16.91 6.74
CA SER A 138 1.07 16.20 7.87
C SER A 138 -0.44 16.40 7.94
N ILE A 139 -1.09 15.59 8.77
CA ILE A 139 -2.53 15.71 9.04
C ILE A 139 -2.67 16.07 10.52
N LYS A 140 -3.45 17.11 10.80
CA LYS A 140 -3.81 17.52 12.15
C LYS A 140 -4.53 16.37 12.88
N PRO A 141 -4.34 16.19 14.20
CA PRO A 141 -4.97 15.09 14.94
C PRO A 141 -6.48 15.05 14.69
N PHE A 142 -7.00 13.94 14.16
CA PHE A 142 -8.43 13.82 13.87
C PHE A 142 -8.96 12.38 13.97
N HIS A 143 -10.19 12.25 14.48
CA HIS A 143 -10.91 10.98 14.62
C HIS A 143 -11.66 10.62 13.33
N PHE A 144 -10.92 10.17 12.31
CA PHE A 144 -11.54 9.66 11.10
C PHE A 144 -11.90 8.18 11.22
N HIS A 145 -13.15 7.83 10.91
CA HIS A 145 -13.60 6.43 10.74
C HIS A 145 -13.10 5.81 9.43
N THR A 146 -12.70 6.64 8.46
CA THR A 146 -12.10 6.27 7.18
C THR A 146 -10.89 7.15 6.93
N ARG A 147 -9.72 6.58 6.62
CA ARG A 147 -8.49 7.36 6.34
C ARG A 147 -8.32 7.53 4.82
N PRO A 148 -8.92 8.56 4.20
CA PRO A 148 -8.74 8.80 2.77
C PRO A 148 -7.27 9.12 2.48
N MET A 149 -6.72 8.49 1.44
CA MET A 149 -5.39 8.83 0.95
C MET A 149 -5.46 10.07 0.07
N LEU A 150 -4.70 11.10 0.41
CA LEU A 150 -4.57 12.33 -0.37
C LEU A 150 -3.50 12.14 -1.44
N LYS A 151 -3.82 12.50 -2.68
CA LYS A 151 -2.84 12.43 -3.78
C LYS A 151 -2.04 13.73 -3.80
N VAL A 152 -0.72 13.63 -3.76
CA VAL A 152 0.18 14.78 -3.86
C VAL A 152 1.13 14.54 -5.02
N ASN A 153 1.27 15.50 -5.92
CA ASN A 153 2.34 15.50 -6.92
C ASN A 153 3.29 16.65 -6.62
N ILE A 154 4.57 16.33 -6.60
CA ILE A 154 5.66 17.26 -6.33
C ILE A 154 6.63 17.17 -7.49
N THR A 155 6.96 18.31 -8.09
CA THR A 155 8.10 18.44 -8.98
C THR A 155 9.16 19.33 -8.35
N MET A 156 10.43 18.95 -8.50
CA MET A 156 11.56 19.68 -7.91
C MET A 156 12.88 19.34 -8.61
N PRO A 157 13.89 20.23 -8.57
CA PRO A 157 15.17 19.98 -9.25
C PRO A 157 16.04 18.91 -8.59
N LEU A 158 16.08 18.88 -7.25
CA LEU A 158 17.02 18.05 -6.50
C LEU A 158 16.42 17.52 -5.18
N LEU A 159 16.37 16.20 -5.03
CA LEU A 159 15.98 15.54 -3.79
C LEU A 159 17.22 15.08 -3.00
N GLN A 160 17.45 15.67 -1.83
CA GLN A 160 18.55 15.28 -0.93
C GLN A 160 18.07 14.41 0.23
N LYS A 161 16.82 14.60 0.70
CA LYS A 161 16.28 13.81 1.82
C LYS A 161 14.79 13.51 1.65
N LEU A 162 14.40 12.27 1.94
CA LEU A 162 13.02 11.82 1.97
C LEU A 162 12.73 11.10 3.29
N HIS A 163 11.71 11.58 4.00
CA HIS A 163 11.24 10.98 5.25
C HIS A 163 9.78 10.55 5.11
N LEU A 164 9.50 9.27 5.30
CA LEU A 164 8.14 8.70 5.27
C LEU A 164 7.81 8.10 6.65
N SER A 165 6.64 8.42 7.18
CA SER A 165 6.20 7.89 8.48
C SER A 165 4.70 7.58 8.54
N GLY A 166 4.33 6.76 9.52
CA GLY A 166 2.95 6.34 9.74
C GLY A 166 2.50 5.27 8.75
N ALA A 167 1.79 5.67 7.69
CA ALA A 167 1.29 4.77 6.64
C ALA A 167 1.29 5.51 5.29
N ALA A 168 2.38 6.21 5.01
CA ALA A 168 2.56 6.98 3.79
C ALA A 168 2.91 6.05 2.62
N LYS A 169 2.48 6.40 1.41
CA LYS A 169 2.98 5.79 0.18
C LYS A 169 3.62 6.86 -0.67
N ALA A 170 4.83 6.61 -1.16
CA ALA A 170 5.51 7.53 -2.05
C ALA A 170 6.06 6.80 -3.28
N ARG A 171 6.08 7.51 -4.40
CA ARG A 171 6.80 7.16 -5.61
C ARG A 171 7.77 8.28 -5.93
N VAL A 172 9.03 7.96 -6.20
CA VAL A 172 10.07 8.92 -6.58
C VAL A 172 10.70 8.46 -7.88
N CYS A 173 10.72 9.32 -8.90
CA CYS A 173 11.29 8.94 -10.20
C CYS A 173 11.93 10.12 -10.95
N GLY A 174 12.87 9.80 -11.84
CA GLY A 174 13.49 10.73 -12.78
C GLY A 174 14.66 11.54 -12.23
N PHE A 175 15.07 11.32 -10.98
CA PHE A 175 16.24 11.99 -10.43
C PHE A 175 17.52 11.30 -10.91
N SER A 176 18.42 12.07 -11.51
CA SER A 176 19.81 11.67 -11.77
C SER A 176 20.73 12.79 -11.30
N SER A 177 21.55 12.52 -10.29
CA SER A 177 22.52 13.47 -9.75
C SER A 177 23.70 12.73 -9.12
N GLN A 178 24.79 13.45 -8.82
CA GLN A 178 25.91 12.93 -8.02
C GLN A 178 25.79 13.35 -6.54
N GLU A 179 24.68 13.99 -6.17
CA GLU A 179 24.44 14.50 -4.83
C GLU A 179 24.06 13.38 -3.86
N ASN A 180 24.25 13.65 -2.57
CA ASN A 180 23.93 12.70 -1.52
C ASN A 180 22.42 12.61 -1.29
N LEU A 181 21.94 11.39 -1.06
CA LEU A 181 20.54 11.11 -0.73
C LEU A 181 20.40 10.44 0.63
N GLY A 182 19.49 10.96 1.46
CA GLY A 182 19.01 10.28 2.66
C GLY A 182 17.56 9.83 2.50
N VAL A 183 17.27 8.56 2.72
CA VAL A 183 15.91 8.01 2.74
C VAL A 183 15.64 7.40 4.11
N ASN A 184 14.58 7.84 4.78
CA ASN A 184 14.12 7.27 6.04
C ASN A 184 12.65 6.87 5.92
N ILE A 185 12.35 5.59 6.15
CA ILE A 185 11.02 5.01 6.07
C ILE A 185 10.70 4.38 7.41
N SER A 186 9.60 4.80 8.02
CA SER A 186 9.13 4.29 9.32
C SER A 186 7.62 4.02 9.33
N GLY A 187 7.17 3.29 10.36
CA GLY A 187 5.78 2.84 10.47
C GLY A 187 5.46 1.73 9.46
N ALA A 188 4.32 1.82 8.79
CA ALA A 188 3.87 0.91 7.72
C ALA A 188 3.90 1.62 6.35
N SER A 189 4.93 2.42 6.12
CA SER A 189 5.07 3.23 4.90
C SER A 189 5.68 2.42 3.76
N THR A 190 5.41 2.81 2.52
CA THR A 190 5.93 2.16 1.30
C THR A 190 6.53 3.20 0.36
N LEU A 191 7.74 2.93 -0.13
CA LEU A 191 8.43 3.72 -1.14
C LEU A 191 8.71 2.88 -2.39
N ASP A 192 8.32 3.41 -3.54
CA ASP A 192 8.76 2.99 -4.87
C ASP A 192 9.75 4.04 -5.40
N ILE A 193 10.99 3.67 -5.70
CA ILE A 193 12.07 4.62 -6.04
C ILE A 193 12.77 4.23 -7.34
N ASP A 194 13.02 5.20 -8.22
CA ASP A 194 13.84 5.04 -9.42
C ASP A 194 14.77 6.25 -9.58
N ILE A 195 16.05 6.08 -9.22
CA ILE A 195 17.01 7.20 -9.14
C ILE A 195 18.45 6.83 -9.50
N GLU A 196 19.23 7.86 -9.83
CA GLU A 196 20.69 7.86 -9.77
C GLU A 196 21.18 8.94 -8.79
N ALA A 197 22.06 8.57 -7.86
CA ALA A 197 22.57 9.46 -6.80
C ALA A 197 24.05 9.18 -6.47
N GLY A 198 24.68 10.07 -5.70
CA GLY A 198 26.01 9.84 -5.13
C GLY A 198 25.94 8.90 -3.92
N LYS A 199 26.42 9.37 -2.76
CA LYS A 199 26.34 8.59 -1.52
C LYS A 199 24.91 8.57 -0.99
N THR A 200 24.38 7.37 -0.80
CA THR A 200 22.98 7.17 -0.41
C THR A 200 22.87 6.40 0.89
N LYS A 201 22.18 6.99 1.87
CA LYS A 201 21.86 6.37 3.14
C LYS A 201 20.37 6.05 3.20
N VAL A 202 20.04 4.80 3.48
CA VAL A 202 18.66 4.31 3.58
C VAL A 202 18.44 3.69 4.96
N GLU A 203 17.42 4.15 5.66
CA GLU A 203 16.96 3.59 6.93
C GLU A 203 15.49 3.16 6.78
N VAL A 204 15.21 1.87 6.94
CA VAL A 204 13.82 1.35 6.91
C VAL A 204 13.52 0.68 8.25
N SER A 205 12.40 1.06 8.86
CA SER A 205 12.02 0.63 10.22
C SER A 205 10.53 0.32 10.35
N GLY A 206 10.17 -0.35 11.45
CA GLY A 206 8.80 -0.79 11.69
C GLY A 206 8.40 -1.91 10.74
N ALA A 207 7.37 -1.67 9.92
CA ALA A 207 6.91 -2.54 8.84
C ALA A 207 7.06 -1.84 7.47
N GLY A 208 8.05 -0.96 7.35
CA GLY A 208 8.33 -0.19 6.14
C GLY A 208 8.77 -1.08 4.97
N LYS A 209 8.43 -0.64 3.75
CA LYS A 209 8.80 -1.31 2.51
C LYS A 209 9.48 -0.33 1.55
N LEU A 210 10.61 -0.75 1.03
CA LEU A 210 11.33 -0.07 -0.04
C LEU A 210 11.38 -0.99 -1.27
N HIS A 211 11.01 -0.46 -2.43
CA HIS A 211 11.09 -1.15 -3.70
C HIS A 211 11.63 -0.22 -4.79
N GLY A 212 12.39 -0.74 -5.75
CA GLY A 212 12.67 -0.05 -7.00
C GLY A 212 14.11 -0.15 -7.49
N ASN A 213 14.53 0.80 -8.33
CA ASN A 213 15.82 0.82 -9.00
C ASN A 213 16.69 1.96 -8.46
N MET A 214 17.93 1.66 -8.08
CA MET A 214 18.88 2.67 -7.61
C MET A 214 20.26 2.44 -8.21
N LYS A 215 20.83 3.47 -8.83
CA LYS A 215 22.23 3.49 -9.26
C LYS A 215 22.99 4.52 -8.43
N ILE A 216 23.79 4.04 -7.49
CA ILE A 216 24.40 4.88 -6.46
C ILE A 216 25.89 4.63 -6.36
N ALA A 217 26.67 5.61 -5.91
CA ALA A 217 28.11 5.43 -5.73
C ALA A 217 28.40 4.59 -4.46
N ASP A 218 27.94 5.08 -3.31
CA ASP A 218 28.10 4.44 -2.01
C ASP A 218 26.72 4.19 -1.38
N ALA A 219 26.49 2.98 -0.88
CA ALA A 219 25.25 2.56 -0.23
C ALA A 219 25.47 2.32 1.28
N GLU A 220 24.61 2.90 2.12
CA GLU A 220 24.51 2.55 3.54
C GLU A 220 23.06 2.22 3.86
N PHE A 221 22.71 0.92 3.93
CA PHE A 221 21.34 0.45 4.14
C PHE A 221 21.19 -0.16 5.53
N THR A 222 20.25 0.36 6.31
CA THR A 222 19.92 -0.15 7.66
C THR A 222 18.45 -0.51 7.73
N LEU A 223 18.16 -1.80 8.00
CA LEU A 223 16.80 -2.31 8.12
C LEU A 223 16.49 -2.80 9.54
N SER A 224 15.31 -2.40 10.06
CA SER A 224 14.85 -2.68 11.42
C SER A 224 13.40 -3.14 11.54
N GLY A 225 13.10 -3.85 12.65
CA GLY A 225 11.75 -4.33 12.94
C GLY A 225 11.38 -5.54 12.08
N ALA A 226 10.39 -5.36 11.21
CA ALA A 226 9.90 -6.31 10.21
C ALA A 226 9.85 -5.63 8.83
N SER A 227 10.92 -4.92 8.49
CA SER A 227 11.03 -4.13 7.26
C SER A 227 11.54 -4.96 6.08
N ARG A 228 11.25 -4.48 4.86
CA ARG A 228 11.71 -5.11 3.62
C ARG A 228 12.28 -4.06 2.66
N ALA A 229 13.40 -4.37 2.04
CA ALA A 229 13.94 -3.63 0.91
C ALA A 229 14.17 -4.60 -0.26
N GLU A 230 13.68 -4.25 -1.44
CA GLU A 230 13.80 -5.05 -2.67
C GLU A 230 14.24 -4.12 -3.80
N LEU A 231 15.53 -4.18 -4.15
CA LEU A 231 16.14 -3.20 -5.05
C LEU A 231 16.85 -3.87 -6.22
N THR A 232 16.86 -3.16 -7.35
CA THR A 232 17.68 -3.44 -8.52
C THR A 232 18.63 -2.26 -8.78
N GLY A 233 19.67 -2.48 -9.60
CA GLY A 233 20.63 -1.44 -9.96
C GLY A 233 22.05 -1.77 -9.51
N SER A 234 22.78 -0.79 -8.96
CA SER A 234 24.18 -1.01 -8.56
C SER A 234 24.71 -0.04 -7.51
N ALA A 235 25.71 -0.50 -6.75
CA ALA A 235 26.57 0.35 -5.92
C ALA A 235 28.03 -0.15 -5.93
N ASP A 236 28.98 0.79 -5.88
CA ASP A 236 30.41 0.44 -5.83
C ASP A 236 30.82 0.00 -4.43
N LYS A 237 30.36 0.71 -3.40
CA LYS A 237 30.56 0.31 -2.01
C LYS A 237 29.23 0.18 -1.30
N ALA A 238 29.07 -0.86 -0.51
CA ALA A 238 27.86 -1.07 0.28
C ALA A 238 28.17 -1.48 1.70
N LYS A 239 27.50 -0.82 2.64
CA LYS A 239 27.35 -1.27 4.01
C LYS A 239 25.89 -1.63 4.24
N LEU A 240 25.64 -2.90 4.53
CA LEU A 240 24.30 -3.46 4.69
C LEU A 240 24.13 -3.95 6.13
N SER A 241 23.14 -3.43 6.83
CA SER A 241 22.86 -3.83 8.22
C SER A 241 21.39 -4.17 8.37
N ALA A 242 21.09 -5.33 8.97
CA ALA A 242 19.72 -5.72 9.27
C ALA A 242 19.61 -6.44 10.61
N TRP A 243 18.60 -6.07 11.39
CA TRP A 243 18.24 -6.68 12.68
C TRP A 243 16.73 -6.96 12.75
N GLY A 244 16.28 -7.70 13.76
CA GLY A 244 14.88 -8.11 13.88
C GLY A 244 14.48 -9.19 12.87
N ALA A 245 13.30 -9.08 12.27
CA ALA A 245 12.76 -9.97 11.24
C ALA A 245 12.73 -9.26 9.86
N SER A 246 13.84 -8.60 9.53
CA SER A 246 13.96 -7.78 8.31
C SER A 246 14.50 -8.57 7.12
N TRP A 247 14.16 -8.15 5.90
CA TRP A 247 14.61 -8.79 4.64
C TRP A 247 15.19 -7.75 3.66
N LEU A 248 16.46 -7.92 3.27
CA LEU A 248 17.05 -7.27 2.09
C LEU A 248 17.08 -8.21 0.88
N ASP A 249 16.39 -7.87 -0.20
CA ASP A 249 16.48 -8.55 -1.48
C ASP A 249 17.20 -7.66 -2.50
N LEU A 250 18.46 -7.96 -2.70
CA LEU A 250 19.42 -7.26 -3.56
C LEU A 250 20.03 -8.23 -4.59
N GLY A 251 19.33 -9.32 -4.93
CA GLY A 251 19.84 -10.32 -5.88
C GLY A 251 20.09 -9.77 -7.29
N ASP A 252 19.34 -8.73 -7.67
CA ASP A 252 19.45 -8.00 -8.93
C ASP A 252 20.08 -6.60 -8.75
N PHE A 253 20.70 -6.37 -7.60
CA PHE A 253 21.45 -5.15 -7.28
C PHE A 253 22.94 -5.49 -7.26
N VAL A 254 23.69 -5.04 -8.25
CA VAL A 254 25.10 -5.38 -8.40
C VAL A 254 25.95 -4.58 -7.42
N LEU A 255 26.63 -5.29 -6.52
CA LEU A 255 27.54 -4.72 -5.53
C LEU A 255 28.98 -5.06 -5.86
N ASN A 256 29.91 -4.13 -5.65
CA ASN A 256 31.35 -4.42 -5.71
C ASN A 256 31.89 -4.74 -4.31
N ASP A 257 32.30 -3.75 -3.53
CA ASP A 257 32.82 -3.97 -2.17
C ASP A 257 31.69 -3.88 -1.14
N THR A 258 31.45 -4.96 -0.41
CA THR A 258 30.30 -5.08 0.50
C THR A 258 30.72 -5.52 1.91
N ASP A 259 30.27 -4.76 2.90
CA ASP A 259 30.25 -5.14 4.32
C ASP A 259 28.81 -5.42 4.73
N ILE A 260 28.55 -6.61 5.31
CA ILE A 260 27.21 -7.02 5.73
C ILE A 260 27.16 -7.47 7.19
N ASP A 261 26.24 -6.88 7.95
CA ASP A 261 25.97 -7.21 9.36
C ASP A 261 24.50 -7.63 9.53
N LEU A 262 24.25 -8.94 9.71
CA LEU A 262 22.91 -9.50 9.91
C LEU A 262 22.75 -10.08 11.31
N LYS A 263 21.81 -9.50 12.06
CA LYS A 263 21.50 -9.88 13.44
C LYS A 263 20.04 -10.35 13.57
N GLY A 264 19.75 -11.14 14.60
CA GLY A 264 18.38 -11.61 14.87
C GLY A 264 17.89 -12.63 13.83
N ALA A 265 16.65 -12.52 13.37
CA ALA A 265 16.04 -13.41 12.38
C ALA A 265 16.03 -12.78 10.96
N SER A 266 17.01 -11.92 10.68
CA SER A 266 17.10 -11.16 9.43
C SER A 266 17.61 -12.02 8.27
N GLN A 267 17.25 -11.65 7.04
CA GLN A 267 17.65 -12.33 5.82
C GLN A 267 18.15 -11.34 4.78
N ALA A 268 19.19 -11.72 4.03
CA ALA A 268 19.64 -10.98 2.87
C ALA A 268 19.94 -11.89 1.68
N ALA A 269 19.53 -11.46 0.48
CA ALA A 269 19.98 -12.00 -0.79
C ALA A 269 20.76 -10.90 -1.52
N ILE A 270 22.01 -11.14 -1.89
CA ILE A 270 22.89 -10.12 -2.49
C ILE A 270 23.65 -10.67 -3.70
N LYS A 271 24.11 -9.79 -4.60
CA LYS A 271 25.01 -10.14 -5.72
C LYS A 271 26.28 -9.30 -5.66
N VAL A 272 27.42 -9.93 -5.42
CA VAL A 272 28.69 -9.24 -5.13
C VAL A 272 29.79 -9.70 -6.09
N ASN A 273 30.52 -8.74 -6.66
CA ASN A 273 31.63 -8.99 -7.60
C ASN A 273 32.99 -8.51 -7.09
N GLY A 274 33.05 -7.73 -6.00
CA GLY A 274 34.27 -7.25 -5.37
C GLY A 274 34.57 -7.99 -4.07
N LYS A 275 34.95 -7.27 -3.01
CA LYS A 275 35.20 -7.86 -1.68
C LYS A 275 33.89 -8.07 -0.92
N LEU A 276 33.78 -9.18 -0.17
CA LEU A 276 32.68 -9.42 0.77
C LEU A 276 33.20 -9.70 2.18
N ASP A 277 32.99 -8.75 3.09
CA ASP A 277 33.16 -8.93 4.54
C ASP A 277 31.79 -9.14 5.20
N LEU A 278 31.68 -10.04 6.19
CA LEU A 278 30.39 -10.37 6.80
C LEU A 278 30.45 -10.70 8.30
N GLU A 279 29.43 -10.24 9.02
CA GLU A 279 29.12 -10.59 10.41
C GLU A 279 27.66 -11.07 10.51
N LEU A 280 27.45 -12.34 10.86
CA LEU A 280 26.14 -12.97 11.01
C LEU A 280 25.98 -13.48 12.44
N SER A 281 24.91 -13.08 13.12
CA SER A 281 24.59 -13.54 14.48
C SER A 281 23.09 -13.75 14.71
N GLY A 282 22.74 -14.57 15.71
CA GLY A 282 21.36 -14.91 16.03
C GLY A 282 20.86 -16.09 15.21
N GLY A 283 19.88 -15.88 14.34
CA GLY A 283 19.32 -16.85 13.40
C GLY A 283 19.22 -16.26 11.99
N SER A 284 20.21 -15.47 11.60
CA SER A 284 20.21 -14.73 10.35
C SER A 284 20.63 -15.59 9.16
N ARG A 285 20.24 -15.18 7.94
CA ARG A 285 20.58 -15.91 6.71
C ARG A 285 21.09 -14.97 5.63
N LEU A 286 22.26 -15.29 5.10
CA LEU A 286 22.83 -14.65 3.92
C LEU A 286 22.81 -15.63 2.75
N THR A 287 22.21 -15.22 1.63
CA THR A 287 22.42 -15.83 0.32
C THR A 287 23.17 -14.85 -0.55
N TYR A 288 24.28 -15.28 -1.17
CA TYR A 288 25.04 -14.42 -2.07
C TYR A 288 25.27 -15.10 -3.42
N GLY A 289 25.22 -14.31 -4.49
CA GLY A 289 25.65 -14.71 -5.82
C GLY A 289 26.81 -13.84 -6.32
N GLY A 290 27.29 -14.14 -7.53
CA GLY A 290 28.47 -13.50 -8.11
C GLY A 290 29.77 -14.22 -7.74
N SER A 291 30.90 -13.54 -7.95
CA SER A 291 32.24 -14.08 -7.72
C SER A 291 33.05 -13.19 -6.78
N PRO A 292 32.62 -12.98 -5.52
CA PRO A 292 33.31 -12.09 -4.60
C PRO A 292 34.62 -12.69 -4.09
N THR A 293 35.57 -11.83 -3.76
CA THR A 293 36.70 -12.18 -2.89
C THR A 293 36.24 -12.11 -1.44
N ILE A 294 36.08 -13.28 -0.81
CA ILE A 294 35.65 -13.35 0.59
C ILE A 294 36.75 -12.81 1.51
N GLY A 295 36.39 -11.85 2.36
CA GLY A 295 37.25 -11.24 3.37
C GLY A 295 37.01 -11.83 4.75
N THR A 296 36.67 -10.96 5.71
CA THR A 296 36.36 -11.31 7.09
C THR A 296 35.03 -12.05 7.15
N VAL A 297 35.01 -13.16 7.87
CA VAL A 297 33.82 -14.00 8.04
C VAL A 297 33.63 -14.29 9.51
N ASN A 298 32.60 -13.68 10.10
CA ASN A 298 32.17 -13.93 11.47
C ASN A 298 30.75 -14.49 11.45
N ILE A 299 30.57 -15.77 11.77
CA ILE A 299 29.25 -16.41 11.81
C ILE A 299 29.06 -17.06 13.17
N SER A 300 27.99 -16.69 13.86
CA SER A 300 27.65 -17.20 15.21
C SER A 300 26.16 -17.47 15.37
N GLY A 301 25.79 -18.23 16.40
CA GLY A 301 24.41 -18.66 16.64
C GLY A 301 23.94 -19.70 15.61
N ALA A 302 22.66 -19.62 15.23
CA ALA A 302 22.04 -20.46 14.19
C ALA A 302 22.11 -19.81 12.79
N SER A 303 23.06 -18.89 12.59
CA SER A 303 23.18 -18.12 11.35
C SER A 303 23.74 -18.96 10.21
N THR A 304 23.32 -18.68 8.98
CA THR A 304 23.69 -19.45 7.78
C THR A 304 24.13 -18.56 6.63
N MET A 305 25.12 -19.04 5.87
CA MET A 305 25.59 -18.42 4.64
C MET A 305 25.55 -19.44 3.51
N LEU A 306 24.96 -19.07 2.37
CA LEU A 306 24.82 -19.92 1.19
C LEU A 306 25.20 -19.16 -0.09
N GLN A 307 26.02 -19.79 -0.92
CA GLN A 307 26.30 -19.30 -2.27
C GLN A 307 25.29 -19.88 -3.26
N LYS A 308 24.80 -19.05 -4.19
CA LYS A 308 23.96 -19.45 -5.31
C LYS A 308 24.75 -19.61 -6.61
#